data_AF-A0A5N5IL37-F1
#
_entry.id   AF-A0A5N5IL37-F1
#
_cell.length_a   1.000
_cell.length_b   1.000
_cell.length_c   1.000
_cell.angle_alpha   90.00
_cell.angle_beta   90.00
_cell.angle_gamma   90.00
#
_symmetry.space_group_name_H-M   'P 1'
#
loop_
_entity.id
_entity.type
_entity.pdbx_description
1 polymer ?
#
loop_
_entity_poly.entity_id
_entity_poly.type
_entity_poly.pdbx_seq_one_letter_code
_entity_poly.pdbx_strand_id
1 'polypeptide(L)'
;MTSLLAGAFAVLGGIDAFHGERGVDDTTVSNDGAPSIYAAKYKDCIGKEDFPESLASDEGVNNDWDIKKVDNSLAKYKVSMETVTKNLNYIDAHNFIHQEFLRSKDYLLNRELSEIQKHYHREVMRICYDTDKALNLGSASRL
;
A
#
# COMPACT_ATOMS: atom_id res chain seq x y z
N MET A 1 -4.48 -17.52 -39.72
CA MET A 1 -3.82 -18.01 -38.49
C MET A 1 -3.65 -16.82 -37.56
N THR A 2 -4.43 -16.76 -36.48
CA THR A 2 -4.36 -15.70 -35.46
C THR A 2 -3.60 -16.24 -34.27
N SER A 3 -2.39 -15.72 -34.04
CA SER A 3 -1.57 -16.09 -32.88
C SER A 3 -2.06 -15.36 -31.64
N LEU A 4 -2.54 -16.11 -30.64
CA LEU A 4 -2.79 -15.62 -29.28
C LEU A 4 -1.45 -15.45 -28.57
N LEU A 5 -1.06 -14.22 -28.23
CA LEU A 5 0.06 -13.97 -27.33
C LEU A 5 -0.46 -13.89 -25.89
N ALA A 6 -0.36 -14.99 -25.16
CA ALA A 6 -0.64 -15.03 -23.73
C ALA A 6 0.63 -14.60 -22.96
N GLY A 7 0.62 -13.38 -22.40
CA GLY A 7 1.66 -12.93 -21.48
C GLY A 7 1.37 -13.47 -20.08
N ALA A 8 2.19 -14.42 -19.60
CA ALA A 8 2.18 -14.87 -18.22
C ALA A 8 3.10 -13.96 -17.39
N PHE A 9 2.58 -13.33 -16.33
CA PHE A 9 3.41 -12.67 -15.33
C PHE A 9 3.88 -13.73 -14.32
N ALA A 10 5.19 -14.01 -14.33
CA ALA A 10 5.81 -14.85 -13.32
C ALA A 10 5.97 -14.04 -12.02
N VAL A 11 5.29 -14.46 -10.96
CA VAL A 11 5.57 -13.97 -9.60
C VAL A 11 6.70 -14.83 -9.05
N LEU A 12 7.94 -14.33 -9.13
CA LEU A 12 9.07 -14.91 -8.41
C LEU A 12 9.10 -14.30 -7.00
N GLY A 13 8.48 -14.99 -6.05
CA GLY A 13 8.64 -14.70 -4.62
C GLY A 13 9.91 -15.36 -4.09
N GLY A 14 11.02 -14.65 -4.12
CA GLY A 14 12.21 -15.00 -3.34
C GLY A 14 12.03 -14.48 -1.91
N ILE A 15 12.02 -15.39 -0.94
CA ILE A 15 12.08 -15.05 0.48
C ILE A 15 13.55 -14.86 0.88
N ASP A 16 14.01 -13.61 0.93
CA ASP A 16 15.27 -13.30 1.62
C ASP A 16 14.98 -13.15 3.11
N ALA A 17 15.35 -14.18 3.88
CA ALA A 17 15.39 -14.12 5.33
C ALA A 17 16.64 -13.35 5.77
N PHE A 18 16.50 -12.06 6.05
CA PHE A 18 17.55 -11.29 6.71
C PHE A 18 17.28 -11.19 8.21
N HIS A 19 18.10 -11.89 8.99
CA HIS A 19 18.24 -11.70 10.43
C HIS A 19 18.88 -10.33 10.70
N GLY A 20 18.19 -9.50 11.48
CA GLY A 20 18.73 -8.26 12.03
C GLY A 20 18.40 -8.19 13.51
N GLU A 21 19.31 -8.69 14.35
CA GLU A 21 19.30 -8.44 15.79
C GLU A 21 19.52 -6.94 16.04
N ARG A 22 18.65 -6.31 16.86
CA ARG A 22 19.02 -5.10 17.61
C ARG A 22 18.14 -4.92 18.85
N GLY A 23 18.78 -5.14 20.00
CA GLY A 23 18.67 -4.31 21.21
C GLY A 23 17.30 -4.23 21.88
N VAL A 24 17.11 -5.11 22.86
CA VAL A 24 16.16 -4.90 23.97
C VAL A 24 16.69 -3.73 24.80
N ASP A 25 15.86 -2.71 25.02
CA ASP A 25 16.03 -1.81 26.16
C ASP A 25 14.71 -1.79 26.95
N ASP A 26 14.81 -2.30 28.17
CA ASP A 26 13.72 -2.51 29.11
C ASP A 26 13.67 -1.31 30.05
N THR A 27 12.53 -0.62 30.14
CA THR A 27 12.28 0.35 31.21
C THR A 27 10.80 0.31 31.62
N THR A 28 10.57 -0.26 32.79
CA THR A 28 9.35 -0.16 33.60
C THR A 28 9.43 1.10 34.49
N VAL A 29 8.41 1.78 35.03
CA VAL A 29 6.93 1.87 34.97
C VAL A 29 6.60 3.23 35.64
N SER A 30 5.52 3.93 35.26
CA SER A 30 4.69 4.69 36.21
C SER A 30 3.27 4.88 35.65
N ASN A 31 2.30 4.63 36.51
CA ASN A 31 0.87 4.46 36.24
C ASN A 31 0.14 5.70 36.77
N ASP A 32 -0.60 6.43 35.94
CA ASP A 32 -1.75 7.25 36.35
C ASP A 32 -2.53 7.80 35.12
N GLY A 33 -3.81 7.43 35.02
CA GLY A 33 -4.84 8.14 34.23
C GLY A 33 -4.96 7.83 32.74
N ALA A 34 -5.71 6.78 32.36
CA ALA A 34 -6.29 6.67 31.01
C ALA A 34 -7.36 7.76 30.83
N PRO A 35 -7.36 8.56 29.74
CA PRO A 35 -7.42 8.06 28.37
C PRO A 35 -6.51 8.84 27.40
N SER A 36 -5.19 8.62 27.44
CA SER A 36 -4.28 9.18 26.42
C SER A 36 -3.62 8.12 25.54
N ILE A 37 -3.72 6.84 25.90
CA ILE A 37 -3.05 5.73 25.20
C ILE A 37 -3.73 5.41 23.86
N TYR A 38 -5.03 5.74 23.70
CA TYR A 38 -5.73 5.55 22.42
C TYR A 38 -5.31 6.54 21.34
N ALA A 39 -4.88 7.75 21.70
CA ALA A 39 -4.41 8.75 20.75
C ALA A 39 -2.95 8.51 20.29
N ALA A 40 -2.21 7.64 20.98
CA ALA A 40 -0.82 7.31 20.67
C ALA A 40 -0.66 6.10 19.71
N LYS A 41 -1.75 5.38 19.40
CA LYS A 41 -1.83 4.37 18.35
C LYS A 41 -2.29 5.06 17.06
N TYR A 42 -1.52 5.32 16.00
CA TYR A 42 -0.20 4.89 15.56
C TYR A 42 0.35 6.02 14.68
N LYS A 43 1.59 6.46 14.94
CA LYS A 43 2.27 7.51 14.16
C LYS A 43 2.77 7.04 12.79
N ASP A 44 2.57 5.76 12.46
CA ASP A 44 3.13 5.10 11.28
C ASP A 44 2.15 4.95 10.11
N CYS A 45 0.87 5.30 10.27
CA CYS A 45 -0.11 5.21 9.17
C CYS A 45 0.31 6.06 7.98
N ILE A 46 -0.08 5.63 6.79
CA ILE A 46 0.20 6.37 5.56
C ILE A 46 -0.48 7.73 5.63
N GLY A 47 0.33 8.78 5.62
CA GLY A 47 -0.08 10.17 5.57
C GLY A 47 -0.23 10.67 4.13
N LYS A 48 -0.84 11.84 3.97
CA LYS A 48 -0.90 12.51 2.65
C LYS A 48 0.49 13.02 2.25
N GLU A 49 1.27 13.41 3.23
CA GLU A 49 2.68 13.81 3.14
C GLU A 49 3.60 12.70 2.62
N ASP A 50 3.17 11.43 2.67
CA ASP A 50 3.95 10.31 2.14
C ASP A 50 3.86 10.18 0.62
N PHE A 51 2.88 10.84 -0.01
CA PHE A 51 2.77 10.92 -1.46
C PHE A 51 3.82 11.90 -2.01
N PRO A 52 4.50 11.57 -3.11
CA PRO A 52 5.48 12.48 -3.68
C PRO A 52 4.82 13.76 -4.23
N GLU A 53 5.34 14.93 -3.82
CA GLU A 53 4.85 16.26 -4.19
C GLU A 53 4.81 16.52 -5.71
N SER A 54 5.69 15.86 -6.47
CA SER A 54 5.89 16.11 -7.91
C SER A 54 4.89 15.40 -8.83
N LEU A 55 3.80 14.83 -8.31
CA LEU A 55 2.81 14.11 -9.11
C LEU A 55 1.71 15.01 -9.69
N ALA A 56 2.04 16.27 -9.98
CA ALA A 56 1.17 17.15 -10.73
C ALA A 56 0.64 16.42 -11.97
N SER A 57 -0.66 16.59 -12.22
CA SER A 57 -1.41 15.97 -13.29
C SER A 57 -0.75 16.28 -14.64
N ASP A 58 -0.15 15.27 -15.27
CA ASP A 58 0.32 15.39 -16.64
C ASP A 58 -0.85 15.12 -17.58
N GLU A 59 -1.23 16.17 -18.30
CA GLU A 59 -2.14 16.20 -19.44
C GLU A 59 -1.60 15.27 -20.53
N GLY A 60 -1.87 13.96 -20.47
CA GLY A 60 -1.21 13.03 -21.38
C GLY A 60 -1.90 11.71 -21.71
N VAL A 61 -2.94 11.29 -20.97
CA VAL A 61 -3.61 10.02 -21.27
C VAL A 61 -4.82 10.26 -22.16
N ASN A 62 -4.58 10.40 -23.46
CA ASN A 62 -5.60 10.73 -24.47
C ASN A 62 -6.36 9.49 -25.01
N ASN A 63 -6.19 8.31 -24.41
CA ASN A 63 -6.91 7.09 -24.84
C ASN A 63 -7.77 6.52 -23.70
N ASP A 64 -9.06 6.83 -23.76
CA ASP A 64 -10.11 6.36 -22.84
C ASP A 64 -10.11 4.83 -22.65
N TRP A 65 -9.78 4.07 -23.71
CA TRP A 65 -9.75 2.62 -23.64
C TRP A 65 -8.62 2.08 -22.74
N ASP A 66 -7.44 2.71 -22.81
CA ASP A 66 -6.28 2.29 -22.02
C ASP A 66 -6.49 2.61 -20.53
N ILE A 67 -7.09 3.77 -20.23
CA ILE A 67 -7.50 4.15 -18.87
C ILE A 67 -8.49 3.11 -18.32
N LYS A 68 -9.56 2.80 -19.07
CA LYS A 68 -10.57 1.83 -18.64
C LYS A 68 -9.99 0.45 -18.36
N LYS A 69 -9.00 0.01 -19.13
CA LYS A 69 -8.32 -1.27 -18.90
C LYS A 69 -7.50 -1.25 -17.61
N VAL A 70 -6.82 -0.13 -17.32
CA VAL A 70 -6.10 0.04 -16.06
C VAL A 70 -7.06 0.12 -14.88
N ASP A 71 -8.16 0.85 -14.99
CA ASP A 71 -9.17 0.95 -13.93
C ASP A 71 -9.79 -0.42 -13.60
N ASN A 72 -10.04 -1.25 -14.60
CA ASN A 72 -10.48 -2.64 -14.39
C ASN A 72 -9.43 -3.48 -13.64
N SER A 73 -8.14 -3.24 -13.92
CA SER A 73 -7.04 -3.90 -13.22
C SER A 73 -6.94 -3.41 -11.77
N LEU A 74 -7.12 -2.10 -11.53
CA LEU A 74 -7.14 -1.50 -10.21
C LEU A 74 -8.33 -1.98 -9.36
N ALA A 75 -9.50 -2.15 -9.96
CA ALA A 75 -10.67 -2.71 -9.27
C ALA A 75 -10.39 -4.14 -8.75
N LYS A 76 -9.75 -4.98 -9.57
CA LYS A 76 -9.34 -6.33 -9.16
C LYS A 76 -8.26 -6.28 -8.08
N TYR A 77 -7.28 -5.40 -8.23
CA TYR A 77 -6.23 -5.19 -7.24
C TYR A 77 -6.83 -4.81 -5.88
N LYS A 78 -7.78 -3.87 -5.85
CA LYS A 78 -8.47 -3.46 -4.63
C LYS A 78 -9.16 -4.64 -3.93
N VAL A 79 -9.90 -5.46 -4.68
CA VAL A 79 -10.55 -6.67 -4.11
C VAL A 79 -9.51 -7.65 -3.55
N SER A 80 -8.40 -7.86 -4.26
CA SER A 80 -7.31 -8.71 -3.79
C SER A 80 -6.68 -8.17 -2.50
N MET A 81 -6.38 -6.86 -2.45
CA MET A 81 -5.84 -6.17 -1.27
C MET A 81 -6.76 -6.33 -0.06
N GLU A 82 -8.05 -6.07 -0.22
CA GLU A 82 -9.04 -6.26 0.86
C GLU A 82 -9.14 -7.71 1.32
N THR A 83 -9.01 -8.67 0.40
CA THR A 83 -9.06 -10.10 0.73
C THR A 83 -7.83 -10.52 1.51
N VAL A 84 -6.63 -10.11 1.08
CA VAL A 84 -5.38 -10.42 1.78
C VAL A 84 -5.39 -9.81 3.18
N THR A 85 -5.68 -8.51 3.29
CA THR A 85 -5.67 -7.78 4.56
C THR A 85 -6.67 -8.32 5.58
N LYS A 86 -7.86 -8.79 5.15
CA LYS A 86 -8.84 -9.46 6.02
C LYS A 86 -8.36 -10.78 6.62
N ASN A 87 -7.42 -11.45 5.95
CA ASN A 87 -6.87 -12.75 6.38
C ASN A 87 -5.56 -12.62 7.18
N LEU A 88 -5.02 -11.41 7.30
CA LEU A 88 -3.84 -11.12 8.10
C LEU A 88 -4.26 -10.64 9.50
N ASN A 89 -3.38 -10.81 10.48
CA ASN A 89 -3.54 -10.09 11.74
C ASN A 89 -3.28 -8.59 11.51
N TYR A 90 -3.67 -7.76 12.47
CA TYR A 90 -3.61 -6.31 12.33
C TYR A 90 -2.20 -5.78 12.00
N ILE A 91 -1.16 -6.31 12.65
CA ILE A 91 0.23 -5.88 12.43
C ILE A 91 0.72 -6.28 11.04
N ASP A 92 0.45 -7.52 10.63
CA ASP A 92 0.86 -8.03 9.32
C ASP A 92 0.11 -7.32 8.18
N ALA A 93 -1.16 -6.98 8.39
CA ALA A 93 -1.95 -6.21 7.43
C ALA A 93 -1.36 -4.81 7.20
N HIS A 94 -0.99 -4.12 8.27
CA HIS A 94 -0.30 -2.82 8.21
C HIS A 94 1.01 -2.91 7.44
N ASN A 95 1.87 -3.85 7.82
CA ASN A 95 3.16 -4.03 7.18
C ASN A 95 3.01 -4.35 5.68
N PHE A 96 2.07 -5.24 5.32
CA PHE A 96 1.77 -5.55 3.93
C PHE A 96 1.35 -4.31 3.13
N ILE A 97 0.42 -3.50 3.67
CA ILE A 97 -0.06 -2.29 2.99
C ILE A 97 1.08 -1.27 2.80
N HIS A 98 1.91 -1.07 3.82
CA HIS A 98 3.04 -0.14 3.73
C HIS A 98 4.07 -0.59 2.71
N GLN A 99 4.38 -1.89 2.65
CA GLN A 99 5.28 -2.44 1.64
C GLN A 99 4.75 -2.22 0.22
N GLU A 100 3.45 -2.45 -0.01
CA GLU A 100 2.82 -2.21 -1.32
C GLU A 100 2.81 -0.72 -1.71
N PHE A 101 2.57 0.16 -0.75
CA PHE A 101 2.66 1.62 -0.92
C PHE A 101 4.08 2.03 -1.30
N LEU A 102 5.08 1.62 -0.51
CA LEU A 102 6.49 1.94 -0.73
C LEU A 102 6.98 1.37 -2.06
N ARG A 103 6.55 0.17 -2.44
CA ARG A 103 6.87 -0.41 -3.74
C ARG A 103 6.37 0.49 -4.87
N SER A 104 5.11 0.92 -4.82
CA SER A 104 4.55 1.79 -5.87
C SER A 104 5.18 3.19 -5.88
N LYS A 105 5.54 3.71 -4.71
CA LYS A 105 6.31 4.95 -4.58
C LYS A 105 7.70 4.82 -5.22
N ASP A 106 8.41 3.72 -4.96
CA ASP A 106 9.70 3.41 -5.59
C ASP A 106 9.59 3.37 -7.12
N TYR A 107 8.56 2.69 -7.65
CA TYR A 107 8.28 2.68 -9.10
C TYR A 107 8.13 4.09 -9.67
N LEU A 108 7.41 4.98 -8.98
CA LEU A 108 7.18 6.36 -9.43
C LEU A 108 8.43 7.25 -9.36
N LEU A 109 9.29 7.04 -8.37
CA LEU A 109 10.47 7.89 -8.13
C LEU A 109 11.71 7.43 -8.89
N ASN A 110 11.88 6.12 -9.06
CA ASN A 110 13.14 5.51 -9.47
C ASN A 110 13.08 4.85 -10.85
N ARG A 111 11.95 4.91 -11.56
CA ARG A 111 11.81 4.31 -12.90
C ARG A 111 11.19 5.25 -13.90
N GLU A 112 11.63 5.14 -15.14
CA GLU A 112 10.94 5.75 -16.27
C GLU A 112 9.69 4.93 -16.60
N LEU A 113 8.53 5.54 -16.40
CA LEU A 113 7.22 4.93 -16.60
C LEU A 113 6.43 5.73 -17.61
N SER A 114 5.63 5.04 -18.41
CA SER A 114 4.58 5.70 -19.21
C SER A 114 3.50 6.31 -18.31
N GLU A 115 2.76 7.31 -18.80
CA GLU A 115 1.70 7.97 -18.03
C GLU A 115 0.65 7.00 -17.50
N ILE A 116 0.29 5.99 -18.30
CA ILE A 116 -0.68 4.98 -17.88
C ILE A 116 -0.15 4.08 -16.74
N GLN A 117 1.16 3.82 -16.71
CA GLN A 117 1.81 3.12 -15.60
C GLN A 117 1.93 4.01 -14.37
N LYS A 118 2.25 5.30 -14.55
CA LYS A 118 2.23 6.29 -13.46
C LYS A 118 0.84 6.36 -12.82
N HIS A 119 -0.23 6.45 -13.63
CA HIS A 119 -1.62 6.40 -13.16
C HIS A 119 -1.89 5.16 -12.31
N TYR A 120 -1.53 3.98 -12.82
CA TYR A 120 -1.68 2.73 -12.06
C TYR A 120 -1.00 2.79 -10.68
N HIS A 121 0.27 3.20 -10.61
CA HIS A 121 1.00 3.24 -9.34
C HIS A 121 0.46 4.32 -8.37
N ARG A 122 0.04 5.48 -8.88
CA ARG A 122 -0.65 6.51 -8.07
C ARG A 122 -1.92 5.95 -7.43
N GLU A 123 -2.71 5.24 -8.23
CA GLU A 123 -3.95 4.63 -7.75
C GLU A 123 -3.72 3.48 -6.77
N VAL A 124 -2.67 2.67 -6.96
CA VAL A 124 -2.25 1.68 -5.96
C VAL A 124 -1.89 2.35 -4.63
N MET A 125 -1.13 3.44 -4.66
CA MET A 125 -0.80 4.19 -3.43
C MET A 125 -2.06 4.74 -2.75
N ARG A 126 -3.03 5.26 -3.53
CA ARG A 126 -4.32 5.72 -3.00
C ARG A 126 -5.12 4.58 -2.34
N ILE A 127 -5.17 3.41 -2.97
CA ILE A 127 -5.83 2.22 -2.41
C ILE A 127 -5.16 1.80 -1.10
N CYS A 128 -3.84 1.82 -1.01
CA CYS A 128 -3.11 1.50 0.21
C CYS A 128 -3.47 2.47 1.35
N TYR A 129 -3.42 3.78 1.08
CA TYR A 129 -3.81 4.82 2.03
C TYR A 129 -5.25 4.64 2.55
N ASP A 130 -6.21 4.42 1.64
CA ASP A 130 -7.61 4.23 2.03
C ASP A 130 -7.81 2.95 2.86
N THR A 131 -7.10 1.87 2.50
CA THR A 131 -7.19 0.57 3.18
C THR A 131 -6.57 0.64 4.58
N ASP A 132 -5.39 1.25 4.70
CA ASP A 132 -4.73 1.50 5.98
C ASP A 132 -5.65 2.28 6.94
N LYS A 133 -6.21 3.39 6.45
CA LYS A 133 -7.17 4.19 7.21
C LYS A 133 -8.41 3.39 7.63
N ALA A 134 -8.95 2.55 6.74
CA ALA A 134 -10.11 1.72 7.04
C ALA A 134 -9.81 0.65 8.11
N LEU A 135 -8.62 0.03 8.08
CA LEU A 135 -8.19 -0.91 9.11
C LEU A 135 -8.13 -0.23 10.49
N ASN A 136 -7.64 1.00 10.54
CA ASN A 136 -7.56 1.77 11.78
C ASN A 136 -8.95 2.11 12.34
N LEU A 137 -9.86 2.59 11.48
CA LEU A 137 -11.23 2.88 11.89
C LEU A 137 -12.01 1.62 12.33
N GLY A 138 -11.80 0.48 11.64
CA GLY A 138 -12.43 -0.78 11.99
C GLY A 138 -11.89 -1.42 13.27
N SER A 139 -10.64 -1.15 13.63
CA SER A 139 -10.02 -1.61 14.87
C SER A 139 -10.54 -0.88 16.12
N ALA A 140 -10.92 0.39 15.97
CA ALA A 140 -11.54 1.18 17.04
C ALA A 140 -12.91 0.62 17.48
N SER A 141 -13.61 -0.06 16.58
CA SER A 141 -14.94 -0.65 16.82
C SER A 141 -14.91 -2.07 17.43
N ARG A 142 -13.72 -2.68 17.59
CA ARG A 142 -13.54 -4.03 18.12
C ARG A 142 -13.08 -4.06 19.59
N LEU A 143 -13.16 -2.93 20.28
CA LEU A 143 -12.77 -2.75 21.68
C LEU A 143 -13.98 -2.61 22.58
#